data_AF-A0A8J8DAE8-F1
#
_entry.id   AF-A0A8J8DAE8-F1
#
_cell.length_a   1.000
_cell.length_b   1.000
_cell.length_c   1.000
_cell.angle_alpha   90.00
_cell.angle_beta   90.00
_cell.angle_gamma   90.00
#
_symmetry.space_group_name_H-M   'P 1'
#
loop_
_entity.id
_entity.type
_entity.pdbx_description
1 polymer ?
#
loop_
_entity_poly.entity_id
_entity_poly.type
_entity_poly.pdbx_seq_one_letter_code
_entity_poly.pdbx_strand_id
1 'polypeptide(L)'
;SAQALANVADTLAKLSMDMCLYLNQNFDFVAFPAELTTGSSIMPHKKNPDVFELIRSHCNRIKALPNEITMMTTNLPSGYHRDLQLLKEHLFPAFETLNTCIEMATLMLSNIAVKENIMTDEKYKYAFSVE
;
A
#
# COMPACT_ATOMS: atom_id res chain seq x y z
N SER A 1 -7.51 12.83 -14.45
CA SER A 1 -7.13 11.40 -14.40
C SER A 1 -6.03 11.15 -13.38
N ALA A 2 -4.86 11.80 -13.47
CA ALA A 2 -3.74 11.58 -12.55
C ALA A 2 -4.07 11.81 -11.07
N GLN A 3 -4.80 12.87 -10.74
CA GLN A 3 -5.23 13.13 -9.36
C GLN A 3 -6.14 12.01 -8.80
N ALA A 4 -7.00 11.43 -9.65
CA ALA A 4 -7.86 10.34 -9.22
C ALA A 4 -7.05 9.07 -8.89
N LEU A 5 -6.03 8.76 -9.71
CA LEU A 5 -5.08 7.67 -9.42
C LEU A 5 -4.34 7.92 -8.10
N ALA A 6 -3.87 9.14 -7.88
CA ALA A 6 -3.18 9.51 -6.64
C ALA A 6 -4.07 9.34 -5.40
N ASN A 7 -5.35 9.70 -5.47
CA ASN A 7 -6.27 9.56 -4.34
C ASN A 7 -6.57 8.09 -3.99
N VAL A 8 -6.72 7.23 -5.00
CA VAL A 8 -6.89 5.78 -4.77
C VAL A 8 -5.61 5.18 -4.21
N ALA A 9 -4.45 5.55 -4.78
CA ALA A 9 -3.15 5.14 -4.28
C ALA A 9 -2.92 5.59 -2.83
N ASP A 10 -3.37 6.78 -2.44
CA ASP A 10 -3.27 7.25 -1.05
C ASP A 10 -4.06 6.38 -0.07
N THR A 11 -5.27 5.98 -0.47
CA THR A 11 -6.09 5.06 0.32
C THR A 11 -5.41 3.70 0.47
N LEU A 12 -4.90 3.13 -0.62
CA LEU A 12 -4.17 1.85 -0.58
C LEU A 12 -2.88 1.95 0.24
N ALA A 13 -2.11 3.03 0.10
CA ALA A 13 -0.88 3.22 0.86
C ALA A 13 -1.15 3.29 2.37
N LYS A 14 -2.25 3.95 2.78
CA LYS A 14 -2.66 4.01 4.18
C LYS A 14 -3.08 2.64 4.69
N LEU A 15 -3.91 1.91 3.94
CA LEU A 15 -4.28 0.53 4.25
C LEU A 15 -3.04 -0.37 4.41
N SER A 16 -2.10 -0.29 3.47
CA SER A 16 -0.86 -1.06 3.52
C SER A 16 -0.02 -0.74 4.75
N MET A 17 0.05 0.53 5.15
CA MET A 17 0.71 0.92 6.39
C MET A 17 0.04 0.27 7.61
N ASP A 18 -1.29 0.32 7.67
CA ASP A 18 -2.05 -0.27 8.77
C ASP A 18 -1.86 -1.79 8.83
N MET A 19 -1.90 -2.48 7.68
CA MET A 19 -1.65 -3.93 7.63
C MET A 19 -0.22 -4.30 8.05
N CYS A 20 0.79 -3.50 7.66
CA CYS A 20 2.17 -3.71 8.13
C CYS A 20 2.26 -3.58 9.67
N LEU A 21 1.53 -2.62 10.24
CA LEU A 21 1.47 -2.42 11.69
C LEU A 21 0.72 -3.56 12.38
N TYR A 22 -0.41 -3.98 11.83
CA TYR A 22 -1.29 -4.99 12.43
C TYR A 22 -0.70 -6.40 12.39
N LEU A 23 0.10 -6.72 11.38
CA LEU A 23 0.83 -7.99 11.28
C LEU A 23 2.07 -8.05 12.20
N ASN A 24 2.55 -6.90 12.67
CA ASN A 24 3.73 -6.84 13.54
C ASN A 24 3.48 -7.59 14.85
N GLN A 25 4.47 -8.34 15.35
CA GLN A 25 4.39 -9.13 16.60
C GLN A 25 4.00 -8.32 17.86
N ASN A 26 4.30 -7.01 17.87
CA ASN A 26 3.90 -6.12 18.96
C ASN A 26 2.38 -5.91 18.99
N PHE A 27 1.71 -5.96 17.84
CA PHE A 27 0.27 -5.80 17.71
C PHE A 27 -0.44 -7.15 17.56
N ASP A 28 -0.03 -7.93 16.55
CA ASP A 28 -0.51 -9.28 16.26
C ASP A 28 -2.03 -9.34 16.06
N PHE A 29 -2.60 -8.31 15.43
CA PHE A 29 -4.04 -8.20 15.21
C PHE A 29 -4.53 -9.04 14.04
N VAL A 30 -3.68 -9.24 13.04
CA VAL A 30 -4.02 -9.98 11.83
C VAL A 30 -2.88 -10.91 11.44
N ALA A 31 -3.22 -12.02 10.78
CA ALA A 31 -2.29 -12.99 10.23
C ALA A 31 -2.69 -13.37 8.81
N PHE A 32 -1.75 -13.91 8.05
CA PHE A 32 -1.96 -14.39 6.68
C PHE A 32 -1.33 -15.78 6.49
N PRO A 33 -1.80 -16.57 5.51
CA PRO A 33 -1.19 -17.83 5.12
C PRO A 33 0.31 -17.71 4.82
N ALA A 34 1.03 -18.81 5.00
CA ALA A 34 2.47 -18.85 4.77
C ALA A 34 2.85 -18.66 3.29
N GLU A 35 1.96 -18.96 2.34
CA GLU A 35 2.23 -18.69 0.91
C GLU A 35 2.13 -17.21 0.56
N LEU A 36 1.49 -16.39 1.40
CA LEU A 36 1.27 -14.96 1.19
C LEU A 36 2.20 -14.07 2.02
N THR A 37 3.13 -14.66 2.77
CA THR A 37 4.10 -13.97 3.61
C THR A 37 5.47 -14.59 3.44
N THR A 38 6.54 -13.80 3.48
CA THR A 38 7.88 -14.39 3.56
C THR A 38 8.30 -14.57 5.00
N GLY A 39 9.16 -15.56 5.24
CA GLY A 39 9.80 -15.79 6.54
C GLY A 39 11.32 -15.67 6.43
N SER A 40 11.99 -15.62 7.58
CA SER A 40 13.44 -15.73 7.64
C SER A 40 13.84 -17.13 8.07
N SER A 41 14.88 -17.70 7.46
CA SER A 41 15.47 -18.98 7.87
C SER A 41 16.01 -18.97 9.30
N ILE A 42 16.36 -17.78 9.83
CA ILE A 42 16.86 -17.59 11.21
C ILE A 42 15.69 -17.45 12.20
N MET A 43 14.52 -16.98 11.74
CA MET A 43 13.35 -16.71 12.58
C MET A 43 12.10 -17.35 11.97
N PRO A 44 11.84 -18.65 12.25
CA PRO A 44 10.76 -19.41 11.61
C PRO A 44 9.35 -18.89 11.93
N HIS A 45 9.19 -18.17 13.05
CA HIS A 45 7.92 -17.55 13.45
C HIS A 45 7.73 -16.14 12.88
N LYS A 46 8.77 -15.54 12.27
CA LYS A 46 8.67 -14.19 11.71
C LYS A 46 7.99 -14.26 10.34
N LYS A 47 6.90 -13.52 10.19
CA LYS A 47 6.17 -13.31 8.93
C LYS A 47 6.30 -11.86 8.50
N ASN A 48 6.86 -11.62 7.32
CA ASN A 48 7.07 -10.27 6.80
C ASN A 48 5.86 -9.82 5.95
N PRO A 49 5.39 -8.56 6.08
CA PRO A 49 4.28 -8.02 5.31
C PRO A 49 4.70 -7.53 3.90
N ASP A 50 5.60 -8.24 3.21
CA ASP A 50 6.29 -7.72 2.01
C ASP A 50 5.31 -7.24 0.93
N VAL A 51 4.18 -7.94 0.75
CA VAL A 51 3.14 -7.56 -0.21
C VAL A 51 2.60 -6.17 0.10
N PHE A 52 2.30 -5.87 1.37
CA PHE A 52 1.83 -4.54 1.76
C PHE A 52 2.94 -3.48 1.68
N GLU A 53 4.19 -3.84 1.97
CA GLU A 53 5.32 -2.93 1.79
C GLU A 53 5.51 -2.51 0.33
N LEU A 54 5.39 -3.46 -0.60
CA LEU A 54 5.45 -3.22 -2.04
C LEU A 54 4.25 -2.39 -2.52
N ILE A 55 3.02 -2.73 -2.14
CA ILE A 55 1.83 -1.94 -2.48
C ILE A 55 2.01 -0.50 -2.00
N ARG A 56 2.47 -0.29 -0.76
CA ARG A 56 2.73 1.05 -0.20
C ARG A 56 3.76 1.82 -1.02
N SER A 57 4.86 1.18 -1.41
CA SER A 57 5.91 1.80 -2.23
C SER A 57 5.38 2.20 -3.62
N HIS A 58 4.70 1.29 -4.32
CA HIS A 58 4.11 1.58 -5.62
C HIS A 58 3.05 2.70 -5.55
N CYS A 59 2.20 2.67 -4.54
CA CYS A 59 1.20 3.72 -4.32
C CYS A 59 1.84 5.08 -4.03
N ASN A 60 2.89 5.13 -3.22
CA ASN A 60 3.64 6.36 -2.97
C ASN A 60 4.26 6.95 -4.25
N ARG A 61 4.73 6.09 -5.16
CA ARG A 61 5.18 6.54 -6.48
C ARG A 61 4.03 7.12 -7.31
N ILE A 62 2.87 6.45 -7.35
CA ILE A 62 1.69 6.93 -8.10
C ILE A 62 1.19 8.27 -7.55
N LYS A 63 1.27 8.50 -6.24
CA LYS A 63 0.92 9.79 -5.61
C LYS A 63 1.73 10.97 -6.12
N ALA A 64 2.95 10.75 -6.64
CA ALA A 64 3.78 11.79 -7.22
C ALA A 64 3.39 12.15 -8.67
N LEU A 65 2.63 11.29 -9.36
CA LEU A 65 2.26 11.44 -10.77
C LEU A 65 1.58 12.78 -11.12
N PRO A 66 0.65 13.34 -10.30
CA PRO A 66 0.06 14.64 -10.60
C PRO A 66 1.11 15.76 -10.65
N ASN A 67 2.09 15.72 -9.75
CA ASN A 67 3.17 16.71 -9.73
C ASN A 67 4.09 16.53 -10.95
N GLU A 68 4.46 15.30 -11.28
CA GLU A 68 5.24 14.98 -12.48
C GLU A 68 4.57 15.51 -13.76
N ILE A 69 3.28 15.22 -13.95
CA ILE A 69 2.52 15.73 -15.10
C ILE A 69 2.44 17.27 -15.11
N THR A 70 2.27 17.89 -13.94
CA THR A 70 2.25 19.36 -13.82
C THR A 70 3.60 19.96 -14.25
N MET A 71 4.71 19.34 -13.85
CA MET A 71 6.05 19.79 -14.25
C MET A 71 6.31 19.56 -15.74
N MET A 72 5.87 18.44 -16.31
CA MET A 72 6.04 18.14 -17.74
C MET A 72 5.21 19.06 -18.66
N THR A 73 4.17 19.69 -18.12
CA THR A 73 3.27 20.58 -18.88
C THR A 73 3.53 22.06 -18.62
N THR A 74 4.52 22.40 -17.78
CA THR A 74 4.90 23.78 -17.50
C THR A 74 5.64 24.41 -18.68
N ASN A 75 5.56 25.74 -18.81
CA ASN A 75 6.25 26.53 -19.85
C ASN A 75 5.91 26.16 -21.30
N LEU A 76 4.84 25.40 -21.55
CA LEU A 76 4.38 25.11 -22.90
C LEU A 76 3.59 26.31 -23.46
N PRO A 77 3.94 26.85 -24.64
CA PRO A 77 3.10 27.83 -25.30
C PRO A 77 1.80 27.17 -25.80
N SER A 78 0.81 27.95 -26.22
CA SER A 78 -0.44 27.41 -26.74
C SER A 78 -0.22 26.53 -27.98
N GLY A 79 -0.98 25.43 -28.10
CA GLY A 79 -0.95 24.53 -29.25
C GLY A 79 -0.44 23.14 -28.92
N TYR A 80 -0.13 22.36 -29.95
CA TYR A 80 0.40 21.01 -29.80
C TYR A 80 1.92 21.02 -29.67
N HIS A 81 2.42 20.35 -28.64
CA HIS A 81 3.85 20.13 -28.40
C HIS A 81 4.16 18.64 -28.32
N ARG A 82 5.31 18.24 -28.84
CA ARG A 82 5.75 16.83 -28.85
C ARG A 82 6.01 16.30 -27.43
N ASP A 83 6.31 17.18 -26.49
CA ASP A 83 6.47 16.94 -25.05
C ASP A 83 5.27 16.18 -24.46
N LEU A 84 4.05 16.46 -24.96
CA LEU A 84 2.82 15.81 -24.52
C LEU A 84 2.80 14.29 -24.81
N GLN A 85 3.67 13.78 -25.68
CA GLN A 85 3.79 12.34 -25.94
C GLN A 85 4.35 11.60 -24.72
N LEU A 86 5.29 12.21 -23.99
CA LEU A 86 5.92 11.60 -22.82
C LEU A 86 4.91 11.39 -21.67
N LEU A 87 3.83 12.17 -21.61
CA LEU A 87 2.78 11.99 -20.60
C LEU A 87 2.18 10.57 -20.62
N LYS A 88 2.06 9.97 -21.81
CA LYS A 88 1.47 8.63 -21.97
C LYS A 88 2.35 7.54 -21.35
N GLU A 89 3.67 7.72 -21.43
CA GLU A 89 4.67 6.80 -20.87
C GLU A 89 4.61 6.76 -19.34
N HIS A 90 4.06 7.80 -18.70
CA HIS A 90 3.93 7.88 -17.23
C HIS A 90 2.51 7.52 -16.79
N LEU A 91 1.50 7.97 -17.54
CA LEU A 91 0.10 7.77 -17.19
C LEU A 91 -0.33 6.32 -17.35
N PHE A 92 -0.01 5.65 -18.46
CA PHE A 92 -0.51 4.28 -18.69
C PHE A 92 0.10 3.25 -17.74
N PRO A 93 1.42 3.23 -17.49
CA PRO A 93 1.98 2.30 -16.51
C PRO A 93 1.46 2.54 -15.09
N ALA A 94 1.08 3.77 -14.73
CA ALA A 94 0.48 4.06 -13.44
C ALA A 94 -0.92 3.42 -13.28
N PHE A 95 -1.72 3.35 -14.35
CA PHE A 95 -2.99 2.61 -14.33
C PHE A 95 -2.77 1.11 -14.10
N GLU A 96 -1.86 0.50 -14.87
CA GLU A 96 -1.54 -0.92 -14.77
C GLU A 96 -1.03 -1.26 -13.36
N THR A 97 -0.07 -0.48 -12.85
CA THR A 97 0.49 -0.65 -11.51
C THR A 97 -0.58 -0.53 -10.43
N LEU A 98 -1.48 0.45 -10.54
CA LEU A 98 -2.55 0.63 -9.55
C LEU A 98 -3.52 -0.56 -9.55
N ASN A 99 -3.90 -1.06 -10.74
CA ASN A 99 -4.76 -2.23 -10.86
C ASN A 99 -4.12 -3.46 -10.21
N THR A 100 -2.84 -3.73 -10.49
CA THR A 100 -2.10 -4.81 -9.84
C THR A 100 -2.06 -4.63 -8.32
N CYS A 101 -1.87 -3.40 -7.82
CA CYS A 101 -1.91 -3.14 -6.37
C CYS A 101 -3.29 -3.45 -5.77
N ILE A 102 -4.38 -3.10 -6.45
CA ILE A 102 -5.75 -3.40 -6.01
C ILE A 102 -6.02 -4.90 -6.01
N GLU A 103 -5.61 -5.60 -7.06
CA GLU A 103 -5.76 -7.06 -7.17
C GLU A 103 -5.00 -7.78 -6.04
N MET A 104 -3.75 -7.39 -5.80
CA MET A 104 -2.93 -7.95 -4.72
C MET A 104 -3.50 -7.62 -3.34
N ALA A 105 -3.95 -6.38 -3.11
CA ALA A 105 -4.62 -6.02 -1.87
C ALA A 105 -5.88 -6.86 -1.63
N THR A 106 -6.67 -7.08 -2.69
CA THR A 106 -7.89 -7.90 -2.63
C THR A 106 -7.58 -9.35 -2.27
N LEU A 107 -6.56 -9.94 -2.91
CA LEU A 107 -6.09 -11.29 -2.62
C LEU A 107 -5.60 -11.44 -1.17
N MET A 108 -4.84 -10.46 -0.68
CA MET A 108 -4.39 -10.48 0.72
C MET A 108 -5.59 -10.42 1.66
N LEU A 109 -6.46 -9.42 1.48
CA LEU A 109 -7.62 -9.21 2.35
C LEU A 109 -8.62 -10.38 2.32
N SER A 110 -8.77 -11.11 1.20
CA SER A 110 -9.61 -12.30 1.17
C SER A 110 -9.07 -13.45 2.01
N ASN A 111 -7.79 -13.42 2.38
CA ASN A 111 -7.10 -14.43 3.17
C ASN A 111 -6.68 -13.93 4.55
N ILE A 112 -7.24 -12.79 5.00
CA ILE A 112 -6.92 -12.22 6.31
C ILE A 112 -7.52 -13.07 7.42
N ALA A 113 -6.71 -13.41 8.42
CA ALA A 113 -7.16 -14.01 9.66
C ALA A 113 -7.06 -12.96 10.78
N VAL A 114 -8.19 -12.56 11.35
CA VAL A 114 -8.23 -11.61 12.46
C VAL A 114 -8.05 -12.37 13.77
N LYS A 115 -7.18 -11.88 14.66
CA LYS A 115 -6.94 -12.51 15.96
C LYS A 115 -8.11 -12.26 16.91
N GLU A 116 -8.84 -13.33 17.21
CA GLU A 116 -9.92 -13.30 18.20
C GLU A 116 -9.36 -13.18 19.63
N ASN A 117 -10.19 -12.63 20.52
CA ASN A 117 -9.87 -12.52 21.96
C ASN A 117 -8.56 -11.76 22.28
N ILE A 118 -8.20 -10.78 21.46
CA ILE A 118 -6.95 -9.99 21.62
C ILE A 118 -6.78 -9.39 23.02
N MET A 119 -7.87 -9.03 23.69
CA MET A 119 -7.89 -8.45 25.04
C MET A 119 -7.38 -9.39 26.13
N THR A 120 -7.25 -10.68 25.83
CA THR A 120 -6.64 -11.68 26.74
C THR A 120 -5.12 -11.60 26.78
N ASP A 121 -4.50 -10.98 25.77
CA ASP A 121 -3.05 -10.76 25.73
C ASP A 121 -2.70 -9.67 26.76
N GLU A 122 -1.71 -9.96 27.63
CA GLU A 122 -1.28 -9.05 28.69
C GLU A 122 -0.91 -7.65 28.17
N LYS A 123 -0.45 -7.56 26.90
CA LYS A 123 -0.14 -6.29 26.23
C LYS A 123 -1.30 -5.29 26.27
N TYR A 124 -2.54 -5.78 26.30
CA TYR A 124 -3.76 -4.96 26.24
C TYR A 124 -4.51 -4.89 27.57
N LYS A 125 -3.90 -5.36 28.68
CA LYS A 125 -4.52 -5.36 30.01
C LYS A 125 -5.07 -3.99 30.43
N TYR A 126 -4.38 -2.92 30.06
CA TYR A 126 -4.73 -1.54 30.42
C TYR A 126 -5.43 -0.78 29.29
N ALA A 127 -5.84 -1.46 28.21
CA ALA A 127 -6.47 -0.79 27.07
C ALA A 127 -7.80 -0.09 27.43
N PHE A 128 -8.45 -0.49 28.53
CA PHE A 128 -9.67 0.13 29.04
C PHE A 128 -9.51 0.78 30.42
N SER A 129 -8.29 0.89 30.96
CA SER A 129 -8.08 1.62 32.21
C SER A 129 -8.07 3.12 31.91
N VAL A 130 -9.04 3.82 32.46
CA VAL A 130 -9.05 5.28 32.58
C VAL A 130 -8.30 5.64 33.87
N GLU A 131 -6.97 5.61 33.79
CA GLU A 131 -6.08 6.32 34.73
C GLU A 131 -5.34 7.41 33.96
#